data_AF-A0A150SUE4-F1
#
_entry.id   AF-A0A150SUE4-F1
#
_cell.length_a   1.000
_cell.length_b   1.000
_cell.length_c   1.000
_cell.angle_alpha   90.00
_cell.angle_beta   90.00
_cell.angle_gamma   90.00
#
_symmetry.space_group_name_H-M   'P 1'
#
loop_
_entity.id
_entity.type
_entity.pdbx_description
1 polymer ?
#
loop_
_entity_poly.entity_id
_entity_poly.type
_entity_poly.pdbx_seq_one_letter_code
_entity_poly.pdbx_strand_id
1 'polypeptide(L)'
;MRCRSWLFENGRKVSINRFLSARLHRRIFMWFGATILITAFAAIATVGAIDRVGNSGWRHEHARAQSFVGLQFQRVWGDPVARDALARVIAEEFDTDLDLLDAKGRRLARYGQPCRVQPLVAPVPGDGGSLGTVLLCPGRGRSGASLRLALPLFAVAAVLWAASGLISRRLARPLVDLAHVVHEIGAGKLSSRVRLDRHGHGEVGVVAEAVNDMAARIERQIADQRELLAAVSHELRTPLARIRLLTEIARGDGGAGAPVLDDLDREVMEIDALVGDLLASSRIDFAALTLTRLDPAEAAIRALERAGLDPTLLEVAEGTPAFEADATLLARALANL
;
A
#
# COMPACT_ATOMS: atom_id res chain seq x y z
N MET A 1 -16.43 28.58 -3.17
CA MET A 1 -14.97 28.83 -3.11
C MET A 1 -14.23 27.53 -2.83
N ARG A 2 -13.40 27.05 -3.77
CA ARG A 2 -12.62 25.79 -3.61
C ARG A 2 -11.35 26.08 -2.79
N CYS A 3 -11.37 25.77 -1.49
CA CYS A 3 -10.15 25.77 -0.67
C CYS A 3 -9.21 24.66 -1.20
N ARG A 4 -8.15 25.06 -1.92
CA ARG A 4 -7.07 24.17 -2.41
C ARG A 4 -5.95 24.21 -1.37
N SER A 5 -5.65 23.08 -0.74
CA SER A 5 -4.48 22.96 0.13
C SER A 5 -3.20 22.83 -0.71
N TRP A 6 -2.24 23.72 -0.46
CA TRP A 6 -0.96 23.81 -1.17
C TRP A 6 0.18 23.60 -0.18
N LEU A 7 1.16 22.78 -0.54
CA LEU A 7 2.46 22.73 0.14
C LEU A 7 3.47 23.59 -0.64
N PHE A 8 4.30 24.33 0.09
CA PHE A 8 5.40 25.13 -0.46
C PHE A 8 6.71 24.37 -0.30
N GLU A 9 7.32 23.95 -1.41
CA GLU A 9 8.69 23.40 -1.45
C GLU A 9 9.44 24.13 -2.57
N ASN A 10 10.60 24.72 -2.25
CA ASN A 10 11.42 25.54 -3.16
C ASN A 10 10.62 26.63 -3.93
N GLY A 11 9.78 27.39 -3.22
CA GLY A 11 9.10 28.57 -3.79
C GLY A 11 7.99 28.27 -4.81
N ARG A 12 7.62 27.01 -5.06
CA ARG A 12 6.56 26.63 -6.00
C ARG A 12 5.35 26.04 -5.27
N LYS A 13 4.15 26.53 -5.60
CA LYS A 13 2.86 25.97 -5.16
C LYS A 13 2.67 24.59 -5.80
N VAL A 14 2.78 23.51 -5.03
CA VAL A 14 2.48 22.15 -5.51
C VAL A 14 1.22 21.65 -4.81
N SER A 15 0.25 21.18 -5.60
CA SER A 15 -0.98 20.59 -5.04
C SER A 15 -0.60 19.30 -4.30
N ILE A 16 -1.03 19.16 -3.04
CA ILE A 16 -0.78 17.98 -2.19
C ILE A 16 -1.02 16.66 -2.96
N ASN A 17 -2.06 16.61 -3.81
CA ASN A 17 -2.38 15.47 -4.67
C ASN A 17 -1.26 15.08 -5.65
N ARG A 18 -0.65 16.05 -6.34
CA ARG A 18 0.47 15.81 -7.26
C ARG A 18 1.74 15.43 -6.50
N PHE A 19 1.91 15.93 -5.29
CA PHE A 19 3.10 15.67 -4.50
C PHE A 19 3.13 14.25 -3.94
N LEU A 20 2.04 13.81 -3.30
CA LEU A 20 1.88 12.47 -2.76
C LEU A 20 1.92 11.41 -3.86
N SER A 21 1.16 11.62 -4.94
CA SER A 21 1.18 10.71 -6.10
C SER A 21 2.57 10.63 -6.73
N ALA A 22 3.27 11.76 -6.92
CA ALA A 22 4.60 11.75 -7.53
C ALA A 22 5.66 11.09 -6.65
N ARG A 23 5.67 11.35 -5.33
CA ARG A 23 6.66 10.73 -4.42
C ARG A 23 6.44 9.23 -4.25
N LEU A 24 5.19 8.80 -4.03
CA LEU A 24 4.88 7.38 -3.82
C LEU A 24 5.11 6.57 -5.09
N HIS A 25 4.62 7.07 -6.23
CA HIS A 25 4.81 6.43 -7.52
C HIS A 25 6.30 6.32 -7.88
N ARG A 26 7.08 7.40 -7.70
CA ARG A 26 8.50 7.41 -8.02
C ARG A 26 9.31 6.47 -7.12
N ARG A 27 8.98 6.37 -5.82
CA ARG A 27 9.65 5.43 -4.91
C ARG A 27 9.37 3.97 -5.27
N ILE A 28 8.10 3.61 -5.45
CA ILE A 28 7.70 2.24 -5.81
C ILE A 28 8.31 1.85 -7.16
N PHE A 29 8.20 2.71 -8.15
CA PHE A 29 8.77 2.48 -9.48
C PHE A 29 10.30 2.35 -9.47
N MET A 30 11.01 3.20 -8.70
CA MET A 30 12.46 3.07 -8.57
C MET A 30 12.88 1.79 -7.85
N TRP A 31 12.17 1.37 -6.80
CA TRP A 31 12.46 0.12 -6.09
C TRP A 31 12.26 -1.10 -6.98
N PHE A 32 11.09 -1.22 -7.63
CA PHE A 32 10.85 -2.33 -8.56
C PHE A 32 11.81 -2.31 -9.75
N GLY A 33 12.10 -1.13 -10.31
CA GLY A 33 13.07 -1.01 -11.40
C GLY A 33 14.48 -1.41 -10.98
N ALA A 34 14.93 -1.01 -9.79
CA ALA A 34 16.23 -1.42 -9.26
C ALA A 34 16.31 -2.95 -9.07
N THR A 35 15.26 -3.58 -8.51
CA THR A 35 15.24 -5.05 -8.34
C THR A 35 15.28 -5.79 -9.68
N ILE A 36 14.53 -5.32 -10.68
CA ILE A 36 14.52 -5.91 -12.03
C ILE A 36 15.90 -5.76 -12.70
N LEU A 37 16.54 -4.60 -12.58
CA LEU A 37 17.88 -4.38 -13.13
C LEU A 37 18.94 -5.25 -12.44
N ILE A 38 18.88 -5.35 -11.11
CA ILE A 38 19.80 -6.19 -10.32
C ILE A 38 19.65 -7.67 -10.70
N THR A 39 18.42 -8.16 -10.80
CA THR A 39 18.15 -9.56 -11.16
C THR A 39 18.55 -9.85 -12.61
N ALA A 40 18.26 -8.97 -13.56
CA ALA A 40 18.71 -9.09 -14.94
C ALA A 40 20.25 -9.09 -15.04
N PHE A 41 20.92 -8.19 -14.33
CA PHE A 41 22.38 -8.14 -14.27
C PHE A 41 22.98 -9.42 -13.66
N ALA A 42 22.41 -9.92 -12.55
CA ALA A 42 22.85 -11.16 -11.93
C ALA A 42 22.68 -12.39 -12.86
N ALA A 43 21.57 -12.46 -13.61
CA ALA A 43 21.34 -13.50 -14.60
C ALA A 43 22.34 -13.42 -15.77
N ILE A 44 22.64 -12.23 -16.28
CA ILE A 44 23.66 -12.04 -17.32
C ILE A 44 25.06 -12.41 -16.79
N ALA A 45 25.38 -11.98 -15.57
CA ALA A 45 26.66 -12.26 -14.92
C ALA A 45 26.87 -13.76 -14.67
N THR A 46 25.82 -14.48 -14.25
CA THR A 46 25.88 -15.94 -14.02
C THR A 46 26.05 -16.70 -15.33
N VAL A 47 25.33 -16.36 -16.39
CA VAL A 47 25.53 -16.97 -17.73
C VAL A 47 26.96 -16.70 -18.23
N GLY A 48 27.44 -15.47 -18.09
CA GLY A 48 28.82 -15.13 -18.47
C GLY A 48 29.89 -15.83 -17.62
N ALA A 49 29.61 -16.06 -16.33
CA ALA A 49 30.50 -16.80 -15.44
C ALA A 49 30.54 -18.30 -15.81
N ILE A 50 29.40 -18.92 -16.14
CA ILE A 50 29.34 -20.32 -16.57
C ILE A 50 30.13 -20.53 -17.86
N ASP A 51 30.02 -19.62 -18.84
CA ASP A 51 30.80 -19.68 -20.08
C ASP A 51 32.32 -19.59 -19.83
N ARG A 52 32.73 -18.69 -18.92
CA ARG A 52 34.15 -18.56 -18.53
C ARG A 52 34.66 -19.76 -17.72
N VAL A 53 33.83 -20.33 -16.83
CA VAL A 53 34.18 -21.47 -15.98
C VAL A 53 34.20 -22.78 -16.79
N GLY A 54 33.30 -22.94 -17.76
CA GLY A 54 33.36 -24.03 -18.74
C GLY A 54 34.69 -24.05 -19.51
N ASN A 55 35.26 -22.88 -19.78
CA ASN A 55 36.57 -22.75 -20.42
C ASN A 55 37.76 -23.00 -19.46
N SER A 56 37.59 -22.90 -18.13
CA SER A 56 38.68 -23.07 -17.16
C SER A 56 38.87 -24.53 -16.72
N GLY A 57 37.79 -25.30 -16.53
CA GLY A 57 37.84 -26.74 -16.20
C GLY A 57 38.47 -27.60 -17.31
N TRP A 58 38.33 -27.15 -18.55
CA TRP A 58 38.85 -27.83 -19.74
C TRP A 58 40.38 -27.94 -19.75
N ARG A 59 41.13 -27.03 -19.10
CA ARG A 59 42.62 -26.95 -19.23
C ARG A 59 43.38 -28.20 -18.77
N HIS A 60 42.87 -28.96 -17.79
CA HIS A 60 43.51 -30.22 -17.36
C HIS A 60 43.08 -31.43 -18.21
N GLU A 61 41.93 -31.36 -18.87
CA GLU A 61 41.51 -32.35 -19.86
C GLU A 61 42.23 -32.15 -21.20
N HIS A 62 42.61 -30.92 -21.56
CA HIS A 62 43.39 -30.60 -22.76
C HIS A 62 44.69 -31.41 -22.84
N ALA A 63 45.45 -31.54 -21.74
CA ALA A 63 46.72 -32.26 -21.77
C ALA A 63 46.55 -33.76 -22.09
N ARG A 64 45.46 -34.37 -21.60
CA ARG A 64 45.11 -35.77 -21.90
C ARG A 64 44.57 -35.94 -23.32
N ALA A 65 43.78 -34.99 -23.80
CA ALA A 65 43.30 -34.97 -25.18
C ALA A 65 44.45 -34.74 -26.18
N GLN A 66 45.37 -33.82 -25.88
CA GLN A 66 46.56 -33.53 -26.68
C GLN A 66 47.46 -34.75 -26.81
N SER A 67 47.73 -35.45 -25.70
CA SER A 67 48.54 -36.66 -25.73
C SER A 67 47.83 -37.80 -26.48
N PHE A 68 46.52 -37.97 -26.30
CA PHE A 68 45.74 -38.96 -27.03
C PHE A 68 45.80 -38.74 -28.55
N VAL A 69 45.55 -37.50 -29.01
CA VAL A 69 45.61 -37.16 -30.44
C VAL A 69 47.02 -37.37 -30.99
N GLY A 70 48.05 -36.90 -30.27
CA GLY A 70 49.45 -37.12 -30.64
C GLY A 70 49.80 -38.59 -30.83
N LEU A 71 49.33 -39.47 -29.92
CA LEU A 71 49.53 -40.92 -29.99
C LEU A 71 48.78 -41.59 -31.16
N GLN A 72 47.57 -41.13 -31.51
CA GLN A 72 46.87 -41.66 -32.69
C GLN A 72 47.63 -41.30 -33.97
N PHE A 73 48.10 -40.05 -34.09
CA PHE A 73 48.87 -39.61 -35.25
C PHE A 73 50.24 -40.28 -35.35
N GLN A 74 50.88 -40.63 -34.22
CA GLN A 74 52.15 -41.36 -34.22
C GLN A 74 52.04 -42.69 -34.97
N ARG A 75 50.95 -43.45 -34.76
CA ARG A 75 50.76 -44.78 -35.37
C ARG A 75 50.66 -44.73 -36.89
N VAL A 76 50.14 -43.64 -37.43
CA VAL A 76 49.91 -43.46 -38.87
C VAL A 76 50.89 -42.48 -39.51
N TRP A 77 51.86 -41.93 -38.76
CA TRP A 77 52.69 -40.81 -39.24
C TRP A 77 53.52 -41.15 -40.48
N GLY A 78 53.97 -42.39 -40.59
CA GLY A 78 54.76 -42.91 -41.72
C GLY A 78 53.94 -43.23 -42.97
N ASP A 79 52.62 -43.27 -42.89
CA ASP A 79 51.72 -43.55 -44.01
C ASP A 79 50.90 -42.30 -44.37
N PRO A 80 51.21 -41.61 -45.49
CA PRO A 80 50.49 -40.41 -45.90
C PRO A 80 48.98 -40.61 -46.09
N VAL A 81 48.55 -41.79 -46.53
CA VAL A 81 47.13 -42.10 -46.80
C VAL A 81 46.38 -42.31 -45.50
N ALA A 82 46.93 -43.12 -44.58
CA ALA A 82 46.33 -43.34 -43.27
C ALA A 82 46.30 -42.06 -42.42
N ARG A 83 47.35 -41.23 -42.51
CA ARG A 83 47.42 -39.93 -41.83
C ARG A 83 46.34 -38.97 -42.31
N ASP A 84 46.12 -38.90 -43.63
CA ASP A 84 45.10 -38.05 -44.24
C ASP A 84 43.68 -38.51 -43.88
N ALA A 85 43.43 -39.83 -43.90
CA ALA A 85 42.15 -40.41 -43.47
C ALA A 85 41.83 -40.09 -41.99
N LEU A 86 42.81 -40.27 -41.09
CA LEU A 86 42.64 -39.93 -39.67
C LEU A 86 42.36 -38.44 -39.47
N ALA A 87 43.08 -37.57 -40.19
CA ALA A 87 42.89 -36.12 -40.09
C ALA A 87 41.50 -35.68 -40.54
N ARG A 88 40.95 -36.26 -41.61
CA ARG A 88 39.58 -35.98 -42.06
C ARG A 88 38.54 -36.46 -41.06
N VAL A 89 38.67 -37.68 -40.53
CA VAL A 89 37.75 -38.21 -39.51
C VAL A 89 37.73 -37.32 -38.28
N ILE A 90 38.91 -36.88 -37.81
CA ILE A 90 38.98 -35.97 -36.66
C ILE A 90 38.36 -34.62 -36.98
N ALA A 91 38.62 -34.06 -38.17
CA ALA A 91 38.07 -32.77 -38.57
C ALA A 91 36.53 -32.81 -38.68
N GLU A 92 35.99 -33.86 -39.28
CA GLU A 92 34.55 -34.04 -39.52
C GLU A 92 33.78 -34.41 -38.24
N GLU A 93 34.26 -35.40 -37.47
CA GLU A 93 33.55 -35.91 -36.29
C GLU A 93 33.53 -34.88 -35.14
N PHE A 94 34.60 -34.09 -35.01
CA PHE A 94 34.73 -33.10 -33.94
C PHE A 94 34.43 -31.65 -34.37
N ASP A 95 33.97 -31.44 -35.62
CA ASP A 95 33.69 -30.11 -36.19
C ASP A 95 34.83 -29.10 -35.91
N THR A 96 36.07 -29.53 -36.20
CA THR A 96 37.29 -28.76 -35.93
C THR A 96 38.14 -28.62 -37.18
N ASP A 97 38.76 -27.45 -37.34
CA ASP A 97 39.79 -27.26 -38.36
C ASP A 97 41.12 -27.88 -37.85
N LEU A 98 41.97 -28.37 -38.76
CA LEU A 98 43.20 -29.06 -38.39
C LEU A 98 44.36 -28.73 -39.35
N ASP A 99 45.50 -28.33 -38.78
CA ASP A 99 46.76 -28.10 -39.51
C ASP A 99 47.80 -29.14 -39.06
N LEU A 100 48.40 -29.87 -40.01
CA LEU A 100 49.50 -30.80 -39.75
C LEU A 100 50.82 -30.11 -40.06
N LEU A 101 51.77 -30.13 -39.13
CA LEU A 101 53.11 -29.57 -39.27
C LEU A 101 54.17 -30.68 -39.15
N ASP A 102 55.25 -30.55 -39.91
CA ASP A 102 56.44 -31.40 -39.75
C ASP A 102 57.25 -31.03 -38.48
N ALA A 103 58.29 -31.80 -38.17
CA ALA A 103 59.19 -31.53 -37.04
C ALA A 103 59.89 -30.16 -37.10
N LYS A 104 59.95 -29.52 -38.28
CA LYS A 104 60.53 -28.18 -38.49
C LYS A 104 59.48 -27.08 -38.51
N GLY A 105 58.21 -27.41 -38.23
CA GLY A 105 57.09 -26.46 -38.23
C GLY A 105 56.55 -26.10 -39.62
N ARG A 106 56.97 -26.79 -40.69
CA ARG A 106 56.42 -26.57 -42.04
C ARG A 106 55.10 -27.32 -42.19
N ARG A 107 54.11 -26.69 -42.81
CA ARG A 107 52.78 -27.28 -43.00
C ARG A 107 52.83 -28.43 -44.01
N LEU A 108 52.38 -29.60 -43.57
CA LEU A 108 52.22 -30.81 -44.38
C LEU A 108 50.85 -30.83 -45.06
N ALA A 109 49.79 -30.51 -44.33
CA ALA A 109 48.42 -30.48 -44.84
C ALA A 109 47.52 -29.59 -43.98
N ARG A 110 46.40 -29.15 -44.55
CA ARG A 110 45.33 -28.40 -43.87
C ARG A 110 43.99 -29.03 -44.20
N TYR A 111 43.17 -29.16 -43.17
CA TYR A 111 41.79 -29.62 -43.27
C TYR A 111 40.92 -28.54 -42.68
N GLY A 112 40.16 -27.85 -43.54
CA GLY A 112 39.31 -26.72 -43.15
C GLY A 112 39.97 -25.34 -43.25
N GLN A 113 39.56 -24.42 -42.39
CA GLN A 113 39.98 -23.02 -42.39
C GLN A 113 41.31 -22.79 -41.62
N PRO A 114 42.07 -21.72 -41.93
CA PRO A 114 43.23 -21.35 -41.12
C PRO A 114 42.81 -21.01 -39.68
N CYS A 115 43.58 -21.51 -38.73
CA CYS A 115 43.42 -21.23 -37.31
C CYS A 115 43.44 -19.73 -37.05
N ARG A 116 42.29 -19.17 -36.64
CA ARG A 116 42.15 -17.73 -36.30
C ARG A 116 42.23 -17.45 -34.80
N VAL A 117 42.12 -18.51 -33.99
CA VAL A 117 42.19 -18.48 -32.53
C VAL A 117 43.39 -19.34 -32.08
N GLN A 118 43.75 -19.26 -30.80
CA GLN A 118 44.85 -20.04 -30.25
C GLN A 118 44.58 -21.54 -30.44
N PRO A 119 45.41 -22.26 -31.22
CA PRO A 119 45.17 -23.66 -31.53
C PRO A 119 45.51 -24.55 -30.33
N LEU A 120 44.83 -25.69 -30.25
CA LEU A 120 45.25 -26.79 -29.40
C LEU A 120 46.45 -27.47 -30.07
N VAL A 121 47.61 -27.40 -29.41
CA VAL A 121 48.85 -27.98 -29.94
C VAL A 121 49.03 -29.39 -29.42
N ALA A 122 48.99 -30.39 -30.31
CA ALA A 122 49.23 -31.79 -29.96
C ALA A 122 50.54 -32.26 -30.65
N PRO A 123 51.66 -32.35 -29.91
CA PRO A 123 52.91 -32.87 -30.47
C PRO A 123 52.78 -34.37 -30.75
N VAL A 124 53.34 -34.83 -31.87
CA VAL A 124 53.37 -36.24 -32.25
C VAL A 124 54.69 -36.85 -31.78
N PRO A 125 54.69 -37.72 -30.77
CA PRO A 125 55.92 -38.28 -30.21
C PRO A 125 56.60 -39.25 -31.18
N GLY A 126 57.93 -39.33 -31.12
CA GLY A 126 58.75 -40.31 -31.84
C GLY A 126 60.03 -40.65 -31.07
N ASP A 127 60.75 -41.68 -31.53
CA ASP A 127 61.86 -42.34 -30.82
C ASP A 127 63.13 -41.48 -30.61
N GLY A 128 63.10 -40.20 -30.96
CA GLY A 128 64.18 -39.23 -30.76
C GLY A 128 63.74 -37.76 -30.78
N GLY A 129 62.45 -37.48 -30.65
CA GLY A 129 61.88 -36.13 -30.73
C GLY A 129 60.45 -36.10 -31.29
N SER A 130 59.92 -34.91 -31.53
CA SER A 130 58.58 -34.75 -32.13
C SER A 130 58.64 -35.05 -33.63
N LEU A 131 57.87 -36.03 -34.12
CA LEU A 131 57.74 -36.35 -35.54
C LEU A 131 57.04 -35.23 -36.33
N GLY A 132 56.20 -34.47 -35.64
CA GLY A 132 55.51 -33.29 -36.12
C GLY A 132 54.52 -32.77 -35.08
N THR A 133 53.69 -31.83 -35.48
CA THR A 133 52.73 -31.17 -34.58
C THR A 133 51.37 -31.08 -35.25
N VAL A 134 50.33 -31.47 -34.52
CA VAL A 134 48.94 -31.34 -34.94
C VAL A 134 48.35 -30.12 -34.25
N LEU A 135 47.81 -29.18 -35.03
CA LEU A 135 47.09 -28.02 -34.53
C LEU A 135 45.60 -28.25 -34.72
N LEU A 136 44.85 -28.40 -33.63
CA LEU A 136 43.38 -28.48 -33.67
C LEU A 136 42.80 -27.10 -33.35
N CYS A 137 41.89 -26.65 -34.21
CA CYS A 137 41.39 -25.28 -34.22
C CYS A 137 39.88 -25.31 -34.04
N PRO A 138 39.38 -25.07 -32.81
CA PRO A 138 37.96 -25.21 -32.52
C PRO A 138 37.13 -24.26 -33.39
N GLY A 139 36.10 -24.80 -34.02
CA GLY A 139 35.17 -24.07 -34.87
C GLY A 139 34.51 -22.90 -34.14
N ARG A 140 34.12 -21.87 -34.89
CA ARG A 140 33.58 -20.56 -34.45
C ARG A 140 32.23 -20.62 -33.70
N GLY A 141 31.79 -21.79 -33.22
CA GLY A 141 30.40 -22.08 -32.87
C GLY A 141 29.91 -21.63 -31.49
N ARG A 142 30.77 -21.22 -30.54
CA ARG A 142 30.33 -21.00 -29.14
C ARG A 142 30.27 -19.56 -28.63
N SER A 143 30.88 -18.58 -29.31
CA SER A 143 30.99 -17.20 -28.77
C SER A 143 29.77 -16.29 -29.06
N GLY A 144 28.78 -16.73 -29.85
CA GLY A 144 27.57 -15.96 -30.14
C GLY A 144 26.37 -16.24 -29.22
N ALA A 145 26.45 -17.24 -28.35
CA ALA A 145 25.32 -17.66 -27.52
C ALA A 145 24.95 -16.63 -26.43
N SER A 146 25.96 -15.96 -25.85
CA SER A 146 25.76 -15.00 -24.75
C SER A 146 24.97 -13.76 -25.18
N LEU A 147 25.22 -13.21 -26.37
CA LEU A 147 24.49 -12.04 -26.88
C LEU A 147 23.05 -12.39 -27.31
N ARG A 148 22.84 -13.60 -27.85
CA ARG A 148 21.50 -14.09 -28.24
C ARG A 148 20.57 -14.32 -27.05
N LEU A 149 21.12 -14.71 -25.89
CA LEU A 149 20.36 -14.87 -24.64
C LEU A 149 20.14 -13.54 -23.90
N ALA A 150 21.01 -12.54 -24.08
CA ALA A 150 20.87 -11.24 -23.43
C ALA A 150 19.64 -10.44 -23.95
N LEU A 151 19.40 -10.45 -25.26
CA LEU A 151 18.30 -9.69 -25.89
C LEU A 151 16.90 -10.05 -25.33
N PRO A 152 16.48 -11.33 -25.25
CA PRO A 152 15.18 -11.68 -24.67
C PRO A 152 15.12 -11.35 -23.18
N LEU A 153 16.24 -11.46 -22.44
CA LEU A 153 16.28 -11.12 -21.03
C LEU A 153 16.03 -9.62 -20.79
N PHE A 154 16.64 -8.76 -21.61
CA PHE A 154 16.39 -7.32 -21.59
C PHE A 154 14.96 -6.98 -21.99
N ALA A 155 14.39 -7.67 -22.99
CA ALA A 155 13.00 -7.47 -23.39
C ALA A 155 12.03 -7.81 -22.25
N VAL A 156 12.22 -8.95 -21.57
CA VAL A 156 11.43 -9.33 -20.40
C VAL A 156 11.58 -8.31 -19.27
N ALA A 157 12.80 -7.87 -18.97
CA ALA A 157 13.06 -6.84 -17.96
C ALA A 157 12.33 -5.53 -18.28
N ALA A 158 12.34 -5.08 -19.54
CA ALA A 158 11.63 -3.88 -19.97
C ALA A 158 10.10 -4.01 -19.83
N VAL A 159 9.54 -5.16 -20.16
CA VAL A 159 8.10 -5.44 -20.00
C VAL A 159 7.72 -5.43 -18.52
N LEU A 160 8.49 -6.10 -17.66
CA LEU A 160 8.26 -6.11 -16.21
C LEU A 160 8.37 -4.69 -15.61
N TRP A 161 9.31 -3.89 -16.09
CA TRP A 161 9.48 -2.51 -15.67
C TRP A 161 8.26 -1.64 -16.05
N ALA A 162 7.79 -1.75 -17.29
CA ALA A 162 6.60 -1.06 -17.76
C ALA A 162 5.34 -1.49 -16.98
N ALA A 163 5.17 -2.80 -16.76
CA ALA A 163 4.05 -3.37 -15.99
C ALA A 163 4.04 -2.87 -14.54
N SER A 164 5.20 -2.83 -13.87
CA SER A 164 5.35 -2.30 -12.52
C SER A 164 4.94 -0.82 -12.43
N GLY A 165 5.34 -0.01 -13.42
CA GLY A 165 4.90 1.38 -13.52
C GLY A 165 3.38 1.52 -13.60
N LEU A 166 2.73 0.68 -14.42
CA LEU A 166 1.28 0.69 -14.57
C LEU A 166 0.56 0.29 -13.27
N ILE A 167 1.02 -0.78 -12.62
CA ILE A 167 0.48 -1.29 -11.35
C ILE A 167 0.63 -0.23 -10.24
N SER A 168 1.83 0.36 -10.11
CA SER A 168 2.09 1.42 -9.13
C SER A 168 1.14 2.60 -9.28
N ARG A 169 0.82 3.01 -10.53
CA ARG A 169 -0.17 4.08 -10.77
C ARG A 169 -1.57 3.68 -10.36
N ARG A 170 -1.96 2.43 -10.61
CA ARG A 170 -3.30 1.92 -10.25
C ARG A 170 -3.50 1.82 -8.74
N LEU A 171 -2.46 1.48 -7.97
CA LEU A 171 -2.53 1.42 -6.50
C LEU A 171 -2.43 2.81 -5.84
N ALA A 172 -1.56 3.68 -6.36
CA ALA A 172 -1.30 4.98 -5.73
C ALA A 172 -2.43 6.00 -5.94
N ARG A 173 -3.12 5.96 -7.09
CA ARG A 173 -4.19 6.93 -7.39
C ARG A 173 -5.34 6.89 -6.36
N PRO A 174 -5.98 5.73 -6.09
CA PRO A 174 -7.06 5.63 -5.11
C PRO A 174 -6.69 6.17 -3.72
N LEU A 175 -5.48 5.89 -3.25
CA LEU A 175 -5.00 6.35 -1.94
C LEU A 175 -4.85 7.87 -1.88
N VAL A 176 -4.40 8.48 -2.98
CA VAL A 176 -4.23 9.92 -3.10
C VAL A 176 -5.59 10.62 -3.13
N ASP A 177 -6.55 10.07 -3.87
CA ASP A 177 -7.91 10.62 -3.91
C ASP A 177 -8.63 10.47 -2.55
N LEU A 178 -8.43 9.35 -1.86
CA LEU A 178 -8.93 9.15 -0.50
C LEU A 178 -8.33 10.17 0.49
N ALA A 179 -7.02 10.37 0.46
CA ALA A 179 -6.34 11.36 1.29
C ALA A 179 -6.85 12.78 1.04
N HIS A 180 -7.16 13.12 -0.21
CA HIS A 180 -7.74 14.41 -0.56
C HIS A 180 -9.12 14.61 0.08
N VAL A 181 -10.01 13.64 -0.04
CA VAL A 181 -11.37 13.72 0.53
C VAL A 181 -11.32 13.80 2.06
N VAL A 182 -10.48 12.98 2.71
CA VAL A 182 -10.29 13.04 4.16
C VAL A 182 -9.82 14.44 4.60
N HIS A 183 -8.91 15.05 3.85
CA HIS A 183 -8.46 16.41 4.12
C HIS A 183 -9.57 17.46 3.92
N GLU A 184 -10.43 17.29 2.90
CA GLU A 184 -11.58 18.17 2.71
C GLU A 184 -12.64 18.04 3.82
N ILE A 185 -12.91 16.81 4.27
CA ILE A 185 -13.77 16.53 5.43
C ILE A 185 -13.18 17.21 6.68
N GLY A 186 -11.88 17.04 6.92
CA GLY A 186 -11.17 17.69 8.04
C GLY A 186 -11.14 19.21 7.97
N ALA A 187 -11.28 19.79 6.76
CA ALA A 187 -11.45 21.23 6.54
C ALA A 187 -12.92 21.71 6.64
N GLY A 188 -13.84 20.84 7.07
CA GLY A 188 -15.26 21.16 7.28
C GLY A 188 -16.16 20.96 6.06
N LYS A 189 -15.66 20.46 4.93
CA LYS A 189 -16.49 20.13 3.75
C LYS A 189 -17.08 18.73 3.89
N LEU A 190 -18.00 18.56 4.83
CA LEU A 190 -18.55 17.25 5.21
C LEU A 190 -19.34 16.56 4.11
N SER A 191 -19.80 17.27 3.08
CA SER A 191 -20.47 16.70 1.90
C SER A 191 -19.51 16.04 0.90
N SER A 192 -18.20 16.15 1.11
CA SER A 192 -17.20 15.49 0.28
C SER A 192 -17.28 13.98 0.43
N ARG A 193 -17.17 13.23 -0.67
CA ARG A 193 -17.24 11.77 -0.69
C ARG A 193 -16.14 11.18 -1.57
N VAL A 194 -15.59 10.05 -1.15
CA VAL A 194 -14.64 9.28 -1.94
C VAL A 194 -15.42 8.56 -3.04
N ARG A 195 -15.06 8.82 -4.30
CA ARG A 195 -15.60 8.14 -5.48
C ARG A 195 -14.46 7.41 -6.16
N LEU A 196 -14.44 6.09 -6.03
CA LEU A 196 -13.45 5.26 -6.68
C LEU A 196 -13.93 4.83 -8.06
N ASP A 197 -13.02 4.79 -9.03
CA ASP A 197 -13.29 4.19 -10.34
C ASP A 197 -13.47 2.67 -10.23
N ARG A 198 -14.02 2.00 -11.25
CA ARG A 198 -14.21 0.52 -11.29
C ARG A 198 -12.99 -0.32 -10.91
N HIS A 199 -11.78 0.23 -10.99
CA HIS A 199 -10.53 -0.44 -10.66
C HIS A 199 -10.09 -0.27 -9.20
N GLY A 200 -10.81 0.53 -8.40
CA GLY A 200 -10.49 0.83 -7.00
C GLY A 200 -11.23 -0.03 -5.97
N HIS A 201 -12.12 -0.94 -6.40
CA HIS A 201 -13.00 -1.74 -5.53
C HIS A 201 -12.32 -2.91 -4.79
N GLY A 202 -11.00 -2.87 -4.58
CA GLY A 202 -10.31 -3.79 -3.69
C GLY A 202 -10.42 -3.34 -2.23
N GLU A 203 -9.36 -3.57 -1.46
CA GLU A 203 -9.24 -3.20 -0.05
C GLU A 203 -9.39 -1.68 0.16
N VAL A 204 -8.95 -0.86 -0.81
CA VAL A 204 -9.13 0.60 -0.76
C VAL A 204 -10.60 1.00 -0.87
N GLY A 205 -11.42 0.17 -1.53
CA GLY A 205 -12.88 0.35 -1.61
C GLY A 205 -13.54 0.31 -0.25
N VAL A 206 -13.21 -0.68 0.55
CA VAL A 206 -13.73 -0.84 1.92
C VAL A 206 -13.37 0.37 2.78
N VAL A 207 -12.13 0.87 2.68
CA VAL A 207 -11.71 2.07 3.42
C VAL A 207 -12.45 3.32 2.93
N ALA A 208 -12.68 3.44 1.62
CA ALA A 208 -13.43 4.56 1.05
C ALA A 208 -14.89 4.58 1.54
N GLU A 209 -15.54 3.42 1.62
CA GLU A 209 -16.89 3.29 2.19
C GLU A 209 -16.91 3.67 3.66
N ALA A 210 -15.97 3.16 4.47
CA ALA A 210 -15.86 3.54 5.87
C ALA A 210 -15.66 5.05 6.08
N VAL A 211 -14.84 5.70 5.24
CA VAL A 211 -14.65 7.16 5.27
C VAL A 211 -15.94 7.90 4.91
N ASN A 212 -16.69 7.42 3.90
CA ASN A 212 -17.95 8.02 3.50
C ASN A 212 -19.02 7.90 4.60
N ASP A 213 -19.10 6.74 5.26
CA ASP A 213 -20.01 6.50 6.38
C ASP A 213 -19.66 7.38 7.58
N MET A 214 -18.37 7.50 7.90
CA MET A 214 -17.88 8.43 8.93
C MET A 214 -18.28 9.87 8.60
N ALA A 215 -18.06 10.32 7.37
CA ALA A 215 -18.44 11.66 6.93
C ALA A 215 -19.95 11.90 7.08
N ALA A 216 -20.78 10.94 6.69
CA ALA A 216 -22.24 11.01 6.82
C ALA A 216 -22.73 10.99 8.27
N ARG A 217 -22.02 10.32 9.18
CA ARG A 217 -22.31 10.36 10.63
C ARG A 217 -21.99 11.74 11.21
N ILE A 218 -20.81 12.28 10.90
CA ILE A 218 -20.41 13.62 11.36
C ILE A 218 -21.36 14.70 10.82
N GLU A 219 -21.72 14.62 9.53
CA GLU A 219 -22.65 15.56 8.90
C GLU A 219 -24.01 15.57 9.59
N ARG A 220 -24.56 14.39 9.93
CA ARG A 220 -25.79 14.27 10.71
C ARG A 220 -25.66 14.84 12.11
N GLN A 221 -24.62 14.45 12.86
CA GLN A 221 -24.39 14.97 14.22
C GLN A 221 -24.32 16.50 14.26
N ILE A 222 -23.67 17.13 13.29
CA ILE A 222 -23.60 18.60 13.22
C ILE A 222 -24.95 19.21 12.82
N ALA A 223 -25.71 18.56 11.94
CA ALA A 223 -27.06 19.00 11.59
C ALA A 223 -27.98 18.96 12.81
N ASP A 224 -27.99 17.85 13.54
CA ASP A 224 -28.79 17.63 14.75
C ASP A 224 -28.43 18.67 15.84
N GLN A 225 -27.13 18.92 16.05
CA GLN A 225 -26.67 19.97 16.98
C GLN A 225 -27.16 21.36 16.59
N ARG A 226 -27.17 21.69 15.29
CA ARG A 226 -27.64 23.01 14.82
C ARG A 226 -29.14 23.16 14.98
N GLU A 227 -29.90 22.12 14.68
CA GLU A 227 -31.34 22.10 14.87
C GLU A 227 -31.70 22.26 16.35
N LEU A 228 -31.03 21.52 17.24
CA LEU A 228 -31.17 21.66 18.68
C LEU A 228 -30.87 23.10 19.13
N LEU A 229 -29.70 23.66 18.77
CA LEU A 229 -29.33 25.03 19.14
C LEU A 229 -30.33 26.08 18.63
N ALA A 230 -30.91 25.87 17.45
CA ALA A 230 -31.94 26.74 16.90
C ALA A 230 -33.23 26.65 17.73
N ALA A 231 -33.70 25.42 18.03
CA ALA A 231 -34.88 25.20 18.86
C ALA A 231 -34.71 25.82 20.26
N VAL A 232 -33.57 25.57 20.92
CA VAL A 232 -33.23 26.16 22.23
C VAL A 232 -33.26 27.68 22.19
N SER A 233 -32.67 28.28 21.17
CA SER A 233 -32.64 29.74 21.02
C SER A 233 -34.04 30.32 20.84
N HIS A 234 -34.95 29.58 20.20
CA HIS A 234 -36.35 29.98 20.05
C HIS A 234 -37.12 29.88 21.37
N GLU A 235 -37.03 28.74 22.06
CA GLU A 235 -37.72 28.51 23.34
C GLU A 235 -37.24 29.48 24.42
N LEU A 236 -35.94 29.78 24.51
CA LEU A 236 -35.42 30.72 25.51
C LEU A 236 -35.75 32.20 25.23
N ARG A 237 -36.00 32.58 23.97
CA ARG A 237 -36.29 33.98 23.62
C ARG A 237 -37.61 34.46 24.20
N THR A 238 -38.62 33.58 24.25
CA THR A 238 -39.96 33.89 24.76
C THR A 238 -39.96 34.29 26.24
N PRO A 239 -39.45 33.46 27.18
CA PRO A 239 -39.43 33.81 28.60
C PRO A 239 -38.48 34.97 28.87
N LEU A 240 -37.34 35.07 28.17
CA LEU A 240 -36.45 36.23 28.30
C LEU A 240 -37.12 37.55 27.89
N ALA A 241 -37.97 37.55 26.87
CA ALA A 241 -38.74 38.73 26.48
C ALA A 241 -39.77 39.10 27.55
N ARG A 242 -40.43 38.11 28.16
CA ARG A 242 -41.39 38.33 29.24
C ARG A 242 -40.72 38.82 30.52
N ILE A 243 -39.58 38.25 30.91
CA ILE A 243 -38.75 38.74 32.02
C ILE A 243 -38.39 40.21 31.80
N ARG A 244 -37.96 40.60 30.58
CA ARG A 244 -37.65 42.01 30.29
C ARG A 244 -38.86 42.91 30.51
N LEU A 245 -40.03 42.54 29.99
CA LEU A 245 -41.27 43.28 30.20
C LEU A 245 -41.62 43.40 31.70
N LEU A 246 -41.55 42.31 32.46
CA LEU A 246 -41.82 42.30 33.90
C LEU A 246 -40.82 43.19 34.66
N THR A 247 -39.54 43.18 34.27
CA THR A 247 -38.54 44.08 34.88
C THR A 247 -38.74 45.55 34.53
N GLU A 248 -39.28 45.87 33.35
CA GLU A 248 -39.66 47.25 32.99
C GLU A 248 -40.85 47.72 33.81
N ILE A 249 -41.87 46.87 33.98
CA ILE A 249 -43.03 47.13 34.85
C ILE A 249 -42.57 47.36 36.30
N ALA A 250 -41.69 46.49 36.81
CA ALA A 250 -41.15 46.60 38.17
C ALA A 250 -40.33 47.88 38.42
N ARG A 251 -39.71 48.45 37.38
CA ARG A 251 -38.93 49.71 37.45
C ARG A 251 -39.77 50.98 37.30
N GLY A 252 -41.03 50.87 36.86
CA GLY A 252 -41.93 52.02 36.73
C GLY A 252 -42.43 52.57 38.08
N ASP A 253 -43.17 53.68 38.03
CA ASP A 253 -43.59 54.49 39.20
C ASP A 253 -44.43 53.74 40.27
N GLY A 254 -44.88 52.50 40.01
CA GLY A 254 -45.63 51.66 40.94
C GLY A 254 -44.79 50.74 41.84
N GLY A 255 -43.49 50.59 41.56
CA GLY A 255 -42.61 49.64 42.25
C GLY A 255 -42.91 48.16 41.96
N ALA A 256 -42.01 47.26 42.39
CA ALA A 256 -42.20 45.82 42.25
C ALA A 256 -43.23 45.30 43.26
N GLY A 257 -44.51 45.30 42.89
CA GLY A 257 -45.53 44.60 43.65
C GLY A 257 -45.29 43.08 43.67
N ALA A 258 -45.74 42.39 44.71
CA ALA A 258 -45.64 40.92 44.84
C ALA A 258 -46.04 40.14 43.56
N PRO A 259 -47.11 40.49 42.83
CA PRO A 259 -47.50 39.77 41.62
C PRO A 259 -46.44 39.80 40.50
N VAL A 260 -45.71 40.92 40.36
CA VAL A 260 -44.67 41.06 39.33
C VAL A 260 -43.43 40.22 39.68
N LEU A 261 -43.13 40.10 40.97
CA LEU A 261 -42.04 39.25 41.47
C LEU A 261 -42.40 37.76 41.32
N ASP A 262 -43.65 37.39 41.60
CA ASP A 262 -44.16 36.02 41.41
C ASP A 262 -44.15 35.61 39.92
N ASP A 263 -44.51 36.52 39.02
CA ASP A 263 -44.42 36.28 37.58
C ASP A 263 -42.96 36.16 37.10
N LEU A 264 -42.05 36.97 37.66
CA LEU A 264 -40.61 36.87 37.39
C LEU A 264 -40.04 35.51 37.83
N ASP A 265 -40.41 35.05 39.02
CA ASP A 265 -39.97 33.77 39.55
C ASP A 265 -40.48 32.62 38.68
N ARG A 266 -41.73 32.71 38.20
CA ARG A 266 -42.32 31.73 37.27
C ARG A 266 -41.55 31.63 35.96
N GLU A 267 -41.16 32.75 35.36
CA GLU A 267 -40.38 32.73 34.11
C GLU A 267 -38.97 32.16 34.31
N VAL A 268 -38.34 32.41 35.47
CA VAL A 268 -37.05 31.82 35.82
C VAL A 268 -37.19 30.30 35.98
N MET A 269 -38.25 29.84 36.65
CA MET A 269 -38.55 28.42 36.78
C MET A 269 -38.83 27.75 35.42
N GLU A 270 -39.50 28.44 34.49
CA GLU A 270 -39.73 27.95 33.13
C GLU A 270 -38.41 27.77 32.35
N ILE A 271 -37.49 28.74 32.46
CA ILE A 271 -36.15 28.62 31.86
C ILE A 271 -35.36 27.46 32.48
N ASP A 272 -35.42 27.28 33.81
CA ASP A 272 -34.72 26.18 34.49
C ASP A 272 -35.27 24.81 34.06
N ALA A 273 -36.58 24.69 33.91
CA ALA A 273 -37.24 23.50 33.38
C ALA A 273 -36.74 23.18 31.94
N LEU A 274 -36.76 24.17 31.04
CA LEU A 274 -36.26 24.04 29.67
C LEU A 274 -34.78 23.63 29.60
N VAL A 275 -33.92 24.26 30.41
CA VAL A 275 -32.49 23.89 30.51
C VAL A 275 -32.34 22.45 30.98
N GLY A 276 -33.14 22.04 31.96
CA GLY A 276 -33.16 20.66 32.43
C GLY A 276 -33.55 19.67 31.33
N ASP A 277 -34.54 19.98 30.50
CA ASP A 277 -35.03 19.06 29.46
C ASP A 277 -33.96 18.86 28.37
N LEU A 278 -33.22 19.92 28.04
CA LEU A 278 -32.10 19.86 27.11
C LEU A 278 -30.93 19.02 27.64
N LEU A 279 -30.59 19.17 28.91
CA LEU A 279 -29.55 18.35 29.54
C LEU A 279 -29.96 16.87 29.60
N ALA A 280 -31.24 16.59 29.84
CA ALA A 280 -31.78 15.25 29.81
C ALA A 280 -31.71 14.63 28.40
N SER A 281 -32.15 15.36 27.36
CA SER A 281 -32.06 14.91 25.96
C SER A 281 -30.60 14.64 25.55
N SER A 282 -29.68 15.56 25.85
CA SER A 282 -28.26 15.41 25.55
C SER A 282 -27.65 14.17 26.20
N ARG A 283 -27.99 13.87 27.45
CA ARG A 283 -27.53 12.65 28.14
C ARG A 283 -27.99 11.36 27.45
N ILE A 284 -29.22 11.35 26.93
CA ILE A 284 -29.77 10.22 26.18
C ILE A 284 -29.05 10.07 24.84
N ASP A 285 -28.86 11.16 24.09
CA ASP A 285 -28.23 11.16 22.77
C ASP A 285 -26.76 10.71 22.79
N PHE A 286 -26.01 11.09 23.82
CA PHE A 286 -24.61 10.68 23.97
C PHE A 286 -24.43 9.30 24.61
N ALA A 287 -25.53 8.57 24.86
CA ALA A 287 -25.52 7.28 25.58
C ALA A 287 -24.73 7.34 26.91
N ALA A 288 -24.67 8.53 27.53
CA ALA A 288 -23.99 8.76 28.80
C ALA A 288 -24.91 8.37 29.97
N LEU A 289 -25.58 7.24 29.83
CA LEU A 289 -26.53 6.72 30.82
C LEU A 289 -25.74 6.04 31.93
N THR A 290 -26.00 6.44 33.18
CA THR A 290 -25.47 5.73 34.33
C THR A 290 -26.54 4.78 34.83
N LEU A 291 -26.59 3.59 34.23
CA LEU A 291 -27.56 2.57 34.59
C LEU A 291 -27.22 2.02 35.97
N THR A 292 -28.15 2.20 36.91
CA THR A 292 -28.10 1.59 38.23
C THR A 292 -29.31 0.72 38.43
N ARG A 293 -29.13 -0.35 39.21
CA ARG A 293 -30.24 -1.21 39.61
C ARG A 293 -31.09 -0.46 40.62
N LEU A 294 -32.34 -0.18 40.27
CA LEU A 294 -33.28 0.60 41.06
C LEU A 294 -34.43 -0.28 41.54
N ASP A 295 -34.84 -0.05 42.78
CA ASP A 295 -36.10 -0.57 43.31
C ASP A 295 -37.27 0.28 42.77
N PRO A 296 -38.31 -0.34 42.16
CA PRO A 296 -39.42 0.38 41.56
C PRO A 296 -40.21 1.22 42.57
N ALA A 297 -40.41 0.73 43.80
CA ALA A 297 -41.12 1.47 44.84
C ALA A 297 -40.30 2.69 45.30
N GLU A 298 -39.01 2.48 45.54
CA GLU A 298 -38.13 3.56 46.00
C GLU A 298 -37.91 4.64 44.91
N ALA A 299 -37.87 4.25 43.64
CA ALA A 299 -37.76 5.18 42.52
C ALA A 299 -39.05 6.00 42.32
N ALA A 300 -40.22 5.37 42.44
CA ALA A 300 -41.51 6.03 42.30
C ALA A 300 -41.81 6.99 43.47
N ILE A 301 -41.49 6.59 44.71
CA ILE A 301 -41.59 7.48 45.89
C ILE A 301 -40.73 8.73 45.69
N ARG A 302 -39.46 8.57 45.29
CA ARG A 302 -38.56 9.70 45.04
C ARG A 302 -39.04 10.63 43.91
N ALA A 303 -39.75 10.09 42.92
CA ALA A 303 -40.34 10.89 41.85
C ALA A 303 -41.54 11.71 42.35
N LEU A 304 -42.44 11.10 43.14
CA LEU A 304 -43.59 11.78 43.75
C LEU A 304 -43.16 12.90 44.70
N GLU A 305 -42.16 12.64 45.56
CA GLU A 305 -41.60 13.65 46.46
C GLU A 305 -41.05 14.85 45.69
N ARG A 306 -40.38 14.62 44.55
CA ARG A 306 -39.88 15.70 43.67
C ARG A 306 -40.99 16.48 42.98
N ALA A 307 -42.10 15.83 42.65
CA ALA A 307 -43.27 16.48 42.08
C ALA A 307 -44.13 17.20 43.14
N GLY A 308 -43.79 17.08 44.43
CA GLY A 308 -44.57 17.64 45.53
C GLY A 308 -45.90 16.90 45.78
N LEU A 309 -46.01 15.65 45.31
CA LEU A 309 -47.18 14.80 45.47
C LEU A 309 -47.04 13.88 46.69
N ASP A 310 -48.16 13.56 47.34
CA ASP A 310 -48.18 12.69 48.50
C ASP A 310 -47.81 11.23 48.10
N PRO A 311 -46.76 10.62 48.68
CA PRO A 311 -46.34 9.26 48.37
C PRO A 311 -47.41 8.20 48.66
N THR A 312 -48.40 8.51 49.52
CA THR A 312 -49.49 7.58 49.86
C THR A 312 -50.44 7.29 48.70
N LEU A 313 -50.39 8.09 47.63
CA LEU A 313 -51.15 7.86 46.40
C LEU A 313 -50.56 6.75 45.52
N LEU A 314 -49.38 6.23 45.87
CA LEU A 314 -48.67 5.22 45.10
C LEU A 314 -49.11 3.79 45.47
N GLU A 315 -49.73 3.08 44.54
CA GLU A 315 -49.92 1.63 44.63
C GLU A 315 -48.86 0.91 43.78
N VAL A 316 -47.93 0.20 44.45
CA VAL A 316 -46.92 -0.63 43.79
C VAL A 316 -47.37 -2.08 43.84
N ALA A 317 -47.50 -2.73 42.69
CA ALA A 317 -47.85 -4.14 42.63
C ALA A 317 -46.80 -5.02 43.32
N GLU A 318 -47.24 -5.93 44.18
CA GLU A 318 -46.34 -6.88 44.86
C GLU A 318 -45.60 -7.74 43.83
N GLY A 319 -44.28 -7.88 44.01
CA GLY A 319 -43.42 -8.67 43.12
C GLY A 319 -42.87 -7.94 41.90
N THR A 320 -43.00 -6.60 41.83
CA THR A 320 -42.39 -5.81 40.74
C THR A 320 -40.86 -5.96 40.79
N PRO A 321 -40.20 -6.49 39.74
CA PRO A 321 -38.77 -6.72 39.76
C PRO A 321 -37.98 -5.41 39.66
N ALA A 322 -36.83 -5.35 40.33
CA ALA A 322 -35.85 -4.28 40.13
C ALA A 322 -35.40 -4.22 38.66
N PHE A 323 -35.16 -3.01 38.17
CA PHE A 323 -34.76 -2.76 36.79
C PHE A 323 -33.53 -1.84 36.72
N GLU A 324 -32.87 -1.84 35.57
CA GLU A 324 -31.73 -0.96 35.31
C GLU A 324 -32.20 0.30 34.60
N ALA A 325 -31.95 1.46 35.20
CA ALA A 325 -32.24 2.75 34.61
C ALA A 325 -31.30 3.83 35.14
N ASP A 326 -31.24 4.98 34.46
CA ASP A 326 -30.62 6.18 34.99
C ASP A 326 -31.61 6.84 35.97
N ALA A 327 -31.25 6.87 37.26
CA ALA A 327 -32.14 7.34 38.32
C ALA A 327 -32.64 8.77 38.11
N THR A 328 -31.82 9.65 37.52
CA THR A 328 -32.19 11.05 37.28
C THR A 328 -33.17 11.18 36.13
N LEU A 329 -32.93 10.47 35.01
CA LEU A 329 -33.83 10.50 33.86
C LEU A 329 -35.18 9.83 34.16
N LEU A 330 -35.16 8.73 34.92
CA LEU A 330 -36.38 8.05 35.35
C LEU A 330 -37.23 8.95 36.26
N ALA A 331 -36.62 9.58 37.27
CA ALA A 331 -37.35 10.49 38.16
C ALA A 331 -37.97 11.67 37.39
N ARG A 332 -37.26 12.19 36.38
CA ARG A 332 -37.78 13.25 35.50
C ARG A 332 -38.92 12.77 34.61
N ALA A 333 -38.80 11.59 34.01
CA ALA A 333 -39.85 11.00 33.18
C ALA A 333 -41.13 10.77 33.98
N LEU A 334 -41.01 10.29 35.22
CA LEU A 334 -42.13 10.10 36.14
C LEU A 334 -42.76 11.41 36.60
N ALA A 335 -41.97 12.48 36.79
CA ALA A 335 -42.49 13.80 37.14
C ALA A 335 -43.25 14.50 35.99
N ASN A 336 -43.04 14.05 34.75
CA ASN A 336 -43.70 14.58 33.55
C ASN A 336 -44.98 13.81 33.15
N LEU A 337 -45.32 12.73 33.85
CA LEU A 337 -46.56 11.95 33.66
C LEU A 337 -47.73 12.59 34.41
#